data_AF-A0A1V5HNX2-F1
#
_entry.id   AF-A0A1V5HNX2-F1
#
_cell.length_a   1.000
_cell.length_b   1.000
_cell.length_c   1.000
_cell.angle_alpha   90.00
_cell.angle_beta   90.00
_cell.angle_gamma   90.00
#
_symmetry.space_group_name_H-M   'P 1'
#
loop_
_entity.id
_entity.type
_entity.pdbx_description
1 polymer ?
#
loop_
_entity_poly.entity_id
_entity_poly.type
_entity_poly.pdbx_seq_one_letter_code
_entity_poly.pdbx_strand_id
1 'polypeptide(L)'
;MEQYLNKGKEVLKILINNGCEAYLIEDVVCNTIMQIPFNEVEIITNATPDMVKGIFSLAKVEPEAEGLVRLFYSGYEFLISTFRKAEKLRDNRLPLRIHYSKDLHDELACRDFTVTAIAMSHAGKLTDAYKGFEDIQRKRIRTIGNPRIRFSEDPVRILKALRLVSELGFKIHRKTLSGMRSRAKLLAKLPTKALIPELKRFFAGKYFKKALKYLVEVSVHRYLVGIGKELKRLNRRFKAMPLEIFLGCAFVRQGTFKEEWADLVSDAPTLRQVVDLAIATPKSKYDNVLLYNNGLQVSLDANLVNYRLGKARNQQKRIKKAYALLPITSKEELKFQAENIMELTNQQAGDYATQIENSMITKVLKKELVNDYDTLKIYAINSLRETGILPSLPSGDEQAMLETEPIKAYLHVEPMKQSPYQRPEAPVTESPFEPVFGQEQARIAQELKQAEPIMQSYTELKIDQIERRMYEQEKRLQEKDAKIKELERRALQMKLEQDVNNLVGQNLEMLKDMNYIEKNSEKIMMSKELKDLYKGLITNVDPKYRHLKEEKNDKEN
;
A
#
# COMPACT_ATOMS: atom_id res chain seq x y z
N MET A 1 6.73 11.54 11.04
CA MET A 1 7.02 10.42 11.96
C MET A 1 6.42 10.65 13.33
N GLU A 2 6.90 11.64 14.10
CA GLU A 2 6.47 11.84 15.49
C GLU A 2 4.97 12.09 15.64
N GLN A 3 4.37 12.87 14.72
CA GLN A 3 2.92 13.07 14.67
C GLN A 3 2.14 11.78 14.44
N TYR A 4 2.54 10.94 13.49
CA TYR A 4 1.90 9.62 13.24
C TYR A 4 1.97 8.72 14.48
N LEU A 5 3.13 8.69 15.15
CA LEU A 5 3.30 7.90 16.36
C LEU A 5 2.41 8.42 17.51
N ASN A 6 2.39 9.73 17.73
CA ASN A 6 1.58 10.35 18.77
C ASN A 6 0.08 10.15 18.53
N LYS A 7 -0.38 10.32 17.28
CA LYS A 7 -1.77 10.02 16.90
C LYS A 7 -2.11 8.54 17.00
N GLY A 8 -1.19 7.65 16.64
CA GLY A 8 -1.35 6.21 16.89
C GLY A 8 -1.54 5.90 18.38
N LYS A 9 -0.75 6.53 19.26
CA LYS A 9 -0.90 6.39 20.72
C LYS A 9 -2.23 6.96 21.24
N GLU A 10 -2.78 8.01 20.64
CA GLU A 10 -4.14 8.50 20.96
C GLU A 10 -5.19 7.43 20.62
N VAL A 11 -5.11 6.83 19.42
CA VAL A 11 -6.02 5.74 19.01
C VAL A 11 -5.92 4.55 19.97
N LEU A 12 -4.71 4.17 20.39
CA LEU A 12 -4.52 3.12 21.41
C LEU A 12 -5.25 3.47 22.71
N LYS A 13 -5.10 4.69 23.22
CA LYS A 13 -5.76 5.13 24.46
C LYS A 13 -7.28 5.07 24.34
N ILE A 14 -7.84 5.44 23.19
CA ILE A 14 -9.30 5.36 22.96
C ILE A 14 -9.78 3.92 23.03
N LEU A 15 -9.09 2.98 22.35
CA LEU A 15 -9.42 1.55 22.43
C LEU A 15 -9.32 1.02 23.87
N ILE A 16 -8.24 1.37 24.57
CA ILE A 16 -8.00 0.93 25.96
C ILE A 16 -9.05 1.47 26.93
N ASN A 17 -9.43 2.74 26.81
CA ASN A 17 -10.48 3.35 27.63
C ASN A 17 -11.86 2.72 27.41
N ASN A 18 -12.06 2.04 26.27
CA ASN A 18 -13.25 1.24 25.96
C ASN A 18 -13.11 -0.24 26.36
N GLY A 19 -12.10 -0.59 27.17
CA GLY A 19 -11.90 -1.94 27.70
C GLY A 19 -11.25 -2.92 26.73
N CYS A 20 -10.65 -2.43 25.65
CA CYS A 20 -9.91 -3.26 24.69
C CYS A 20 -8.42 -3.30 25.01
N GLU A 21 -7.73 -4.35 24.58
CA GLU A 21 -6.28 -4.34 24.46
C GLU A 21 -5.89 -3.78 23.09
N ALA A 22 -4.88 -2.92 23.04
CA ALA A 22 -4.41 -2.35 21.79
C ALA A 22 -2.91 -2.04 21.81
N TYR A 23 -2.22 -2.36 20.72
CA TYR A 23 -0.78 -2.17 20.58
C TYR A 23 -0.43 -1.74 19.15
N LEU A 24 0.66 -0.97 19.00
CA LEU A 24 1.32 -0.77 17.71
C LEU A 24 2.14 -2.03 17.36
N ILE A 25 2.21 -2.41 16.08
CA ILE A 25 2.94 -3.63 15.63
C ILE A 25 3.66 -3.43 14.29
N GLU A 26 4.33 -4.45 13.76
CA GLU A 26 4.86 -4.50 12.39
C GLU A 26 5.90 -3.40 12.11
N ASP A 27 5.89 -2.85 10.90
CA ASP A 27 6.85 -1.90 10.39
C ASP A 27 6.93 -0.65 11.26
N VAL A 28 5.82 -0.16 11.85
CA VAL A 28 5.86 1.05 12.70
C VAL A 28 6.70 0.85 13.95
N VAL A 29 6.65 -0.32 14.59
CA VAL A 29 7.48 -0.60 15.78
C VAL A 29 8.94 -0.75 15.39
N CYS A 30 9.23 -1.54 14.35
CA CYS A 30 10.60 -1.72 13.86
C CYS A 30 11.22 -0.38 13.43
N ASN A 31 10.47 0.43 12.68
CA ASN A 31 10.92 1.74 12.20
C ASN A 31 11.07 2.74 13.34
N THR A 32 10.22 2.69 14.37
CA THR A 32 10.39 3.50 15.58
C THR A 32 11.70 3.16 16.29
N ILE A 33 11.99 1.87 16.51
CA ILE A 33 13.24 1.41 17.14
C ILE A 33 14.46 1.83 16.31
N MET A 34 14.34 1.74 14.98
CA MET A 34 15.42 2.06 14.04
C MET A 34 15.53 3.56 13.68
N GLN A 35 14.62 4.40 14.19
CA GLN A 35 14.50 5.81 13.82
C GLN A 35 14.37 6.05 12.31
N ILE A 36 13.62 5.18 11.62
CA ILE A 36 13.32 5.29 10.18
C ILE A 36 11.97 5.97 9.99
N PRO A 37 11.85 7.04 9.18
CA PRO A 37 10.57 7.68 8.93
C PRO A 37 9.51 6.72 8.37
N PHE A 38 8.29 6.82 8.89
CA PHE A 38 7.10 6.10 8.42
C PHE A 38 5.90 7.04 8.40
N ASN A 39 4.90 6.65 7.61
CA ASN A 39 3.65 7.37 7.36
C ASN A 39 2.42 6.45 7.41
N GLU A 40 2.60 5.18 7.75
CA GLU A 40 1.53 4.21 7.98
C GLU A 40 1.69 3.65 9.38
N VAL A 41 0.58 3.48 10.09
CA VAL A 41 0.55 3.01 11.46
C VAL A 41 -0.41 1.83 11.56
N GLU A 42 0.13 0.67 11.90
CA GLU A 42 -0.64 -0.56 12.14
C GLU A 42 -0.83 -0.77 13.64
N ILE A 43 -2.08 -0.98 14.01
CA ILE A 43 -2.55 -1.25 15.36
C ILE A 43 -3.18 -2.63 15.37
N ILE A 44 -2.88 -3.41 16.40
CA ILE A 44 -3.58 -4.66 16.70
C ILE A 44 -4.41 -4.48 17.96
N THR A 45 -5.58 -5.12 18.01
CA THR A 45 -6.48 -5.07 19.17
C THR A 45 -7.27 -6.36 19.33
N ASN A 46 -7.75 -6.66 20.53
CA ASN A 46 -8.73 -7.73 20.74
C ASN A 46 -10.15 -7.32 20.31
N ALA A 47 -10.38 -6.05 19.95
CA ALA A 47 -11.65 -5.57 19.42
C ALA A 47 -11.93 -6.12 18.00
N THR A 48 -13.15 -6.56 17.75
CA THR A 48 -13.60 -6.96 16.41
C THR A 48 -13.81 -5.73 15.51
N PRO A 49 -13.87 -5.88 14.17
CA PRO A 49 -14.15 -4.77 13.26
C PRO A 49 -15.42 -3.98 13.63
N ASP A 50 -16.49 -4.67 14.03
CA ASP A 50 -17.74 -4.03 14.46
C ASP A 50 -17.58 -3.24 15.77
N MET A 51 -16.80 -3.77 16.72
CA MET A 51 -16.47 -3.04 17.94
C MET A 51 -15.65 -1.78 17.64
N VAL A 52 -14.64 -1.88 16.77
CA VAL A 52 -13.84 -0.72 16.35
C VAL A 52 -14.75 0.33 15.70
N LYS A 53 -15.65 -0.09 14.81
CA LYS A 53 -16.64 0.81 14.19
C LYS A 53 -17.58 1.47 15.22
N GLY A 54 -17.98 0.73 16.25
CA GLY A 54 -18.79 1.28 17.36
C GLY A 54 -18.02 2.28 18.22
N ILE A 55 -16.77 1.98 18.59
CA ILE A 55 -15.89 2.86 19.38
C ILE A 55 -15.59 4.16 18.63
N PHE A 56 -15.37 4.06 17.31
CA PHE A 56 -15.06 5.18 16.45
C PHE A 56 -16.27 5.62 15.60
N SER A 57 -17.46 5.68 16.20
CA SER A 57 -18.72 5.99 15.51
C SER A 57 -18.75 7.37 14.83
N LEU A 58 -17.97 8.33 15.34
CA LEU A 58 -17.82 9.68 14.77
C LEU A 58 -16.71 9.78 13.72
N ALA A 59 -15.92 8.73 13.53
CA ALA A 59 -14.84 8.69 12.56
C ALA A 59 -15.20 7.75 11.42
N LYS A 60 -14.55 7.94 10.27
CA LYS A 60 -14.72 7.04 9.13
C LYS A 60 -13.94 5.76 9.39
N VAL A 61 -14.63 4.62 9.37
CA VAL A 61 -14.04 3.28 9.49
C VAL A 61 -14.46 2.46 8.27
N GLU A 62 -13.50 2.02 7.48
CA GLU A 62 -13.74 1.23 6.27
C GLU A 62 -13.18 -0.19 6.42
N PRO A 63 -13.92 -1.24 6.03
CA PRO A 63 -13.36 -2.58 6.00
C PRO A 63 -12.32 -2.70 4.89
N GLU A 64 -11.16 -3.28 5.20
CA GLU A 64 -10.10 -3.51 4.20
C GLU A 64 -9.88 -4.97 3.87
N ALA A 65 -9.94 -5.82 4.88
CA ALA A 65 -9.93 -7.26 4.75
C ALA A 65 -10.66 -7.88 5.94
N GLU A 66 -10.84 -9.19 5.92
CA GLU A 66 -11.36 -9.92 7.07
C GLU A 66 -10.47 -9.64 8.31
N GLY A 67 -11.06 -9.12 9.37
CA GLY A 67 -10.37 -8.74 10.60
C GLY A 67 -9.46 -7.50 10.51
N LEU A 68 -9.52 -6.73 9.43
CA LEU A 68 -8.73 -5.50 9.23
C LEU A 68 -9.63 -4.35 8.78
N VAL A 69 -9.55 -3.23 9.48
CA VAL A 69 -10.25 -1.98 9.13
C VAL A 69 -9.27 -0.83 8.97
N ARG A 70 -9.58 0.11 8.09
CA ARG A 70 -8.92 1.41 7.99
C ARG A 70 -9.72 2.44 8.78
N LEU A 71 -9.08 3.08 9.75
CA LEU A 71 -9.63 4.18 10.52
C LEU A 71 -9.04 5.50 10.00
N PHE A 72 -9.90 6.48 9.72
CA PHE A 72 -9.51 7.85 9.44
C PHE A 72 -9.75 8.72 10.68
N TYR A 73 -8.69 9.13 11.36
CA TYR A 73 -8.76 9.84 12.64
C TYR A 73 -7.83 11.07 12.64
N SER A 74 -8.40 12.25 12.90
CA SER A 74 -7.69 13.54 12.97
C SER A 74 -6.81 13.85 11.74
N GLY A 75 -7.26 13.47 10.53
CA GLY A 75 -6.50 13.67 9.29
C GLY A 75 -5.41 12.63 9.03
N TYR A 76 -5.34 11.56 9.82
CA TYR A 76 -4.40 10.44 9.67
C TYR A 76 -5.14 9.13 9.42
N GLU A 77 -4.46 8.20 8.77
CA GLU A 77 -4.97 6.86 8.49
C GLU A 77 -4.27 5.82 9.37
N PHE A 78 -5.06 4.89 9.92
CA PHE A 78 -4.58 3.79 10.75
C PHE A 78 -5.17 2.48 10.25
N LEU A 79 -4.33 1.45 10.18
CA LEU A 79 -4.76 0.08 9.94
C LEU A 79 -4.97 -0.60 11.29
N ILE A 80 -6.20 -0.99 11.60
CA ILE A 80 -6.55 -1.66 12.86
C ILE A 80 -6.94 -3.10 12.55
N SER A 81 -6.17 -4.05 13.07
CA SER A 81 -6.47 -5.48 12.92
C SER A 81 -6.82 -6.15 14.24
N THR A 82 -7.80 -7.04 14.19
CA THR A 82 -8.18 -7.87 15.33
C THR A 82 -7.14 -8.96 15.54
N PHE A 83 -6.83 -9.29 16.80
CA PHE A 83 -5.94 -10.39 17.17
C PHE A 83 -6.41 -11.70 16.53
N ARG A 84 -5.47 -12.47 15.99
CA ARG A 84 -5.74 -13.73 15.30
C ARG A 84 -5.12 -14.89 16.05
N LYS A 85 -5.74 -16.05 15.91
CA LYS A 85 -5.20 -17.31 16.41
C LYS A 85 -4.61 -18.13 15.27
N ALA A 86 -3.40 -18.64 15.48
CA ALA A 86 -2.78 -19.55 14.54
C ALA A 86 -3.53 -20.89 14.56
N GLU A 87 -4.19 -21.24 13.45
CA GLU A 87 -4.79 -22.56 13.31
C GLU A 87 -3.72 -23.59 12.95
N LYS A 88 -3.61 -24.68 13.74
CA LYS A 88 -2.81 -25.84 13.39
C LYS A 88 -3.63 -26.76 12.50
N LEU A 89 -3.68 -26.48 11.20
CA LEU A 89 -4.31 -27.40 10.24
C LEU A 89 -3.42 -28.63 10.03
N ARG A 90 -3.98 -29.82 10.27
CA ARG A 90 -3.28 -31.12 10.11
C ARG A 90 -2.75 -31.34 8.68
N ASP A 91 -3.38 -30.71 7.68
CA ASP A 91 -3.08 -30.89 6.26
C ASP A 91 -2.27 -29.74 5.62
N ASN A 92 -1.65 -28.84 6.40
CA ASN A 92 -0.88 -27.69 5.91
C ASN A 92 -1.64 -26.78 4.91
N ARG A 93 -2.98 -26.83 4.90
CA ARG A 93 -3.82 -25.90 4.13
C ARG A 93 -3.84 -24.54 4.83
N LEU A 94 -4.06 -23.49 4.06
CA LEU A 94 -4.39 -22.18 4.63
C LEU A 94 -5.77 -22.27 5.32
N PRO A 95 -5.94 -21.66 6.49
CA PRO A 95 -7.24 -21.61 7.16
C PRO A 95 -8.26 -20.90 6.25
N LEU A 96 -9.46 -21.47 6.17
CA LEU A 96 -10.56 -20.96 5.33
C LEU A 96 -11.19 -19.68 5.91
N ARG A 97 -10.96 -19.40 7.20
CA ARG A 97 -11.48 -18.24 7.93
C ARG A 97 -10.49 -17.77 8.99
N ILE A 98 -10.57 -16.49 9.35
CA ILE A 98 -9.75 -15.94 10.43
C ILE A 98 -10.45 -16.21 11.77
N HIS A 99 -9.73 -16.84 12.70
CA HIS A 99 -10.21 -17.00 14.07
C HIS A 99 -9.65 -15.88 14.95
N TYR A 100 -10.54 -15.07 15.51
CA TYR A 100 -10.12 -14.03 16.44
C TYR A 100 -9.66 -14.62 17.78
N SER A 101 -8.58 -14.07 18.31
CA SER A 101 -8.10 -14.36 19.67
C SER A 101 -8.36 -13.16 20.58
N LYS A 102 -8.31 -13.41 21.88
CA LYS A 102 -8.24 -12.36 22.90
C LYS A 102 -6.83 -12.19 23.48
N ASP A 103 -5.90 -13.07 23.10
CA ASP A 103 -4.54 -13.09 23.62
C ASP A 103 -3.56 -12.49 22.61
N LEU A 104 -2.79 -11.49 23.06
CA LEU A 104 -1.70 -10.89 22.28
C LEU A 104 -0.67 -11.94 21.84
N HIS A 105 -0.38 -12.94 22.66
CA HIS A 105 0.61 -13.96 22.34
C HIS A 105 0.21 -14.80 21.12
N ASP A 106 -1.08 -15.11 20.98
CA ASP A 106 -1.63 -15.81 19.81
C ASP A 106 -1.40 -14.97 18.53
N GLU A 107 -1.63 -13.66 18.60
CA GLU A 107 -1.42 -12.74 17.47
C GLU A 107 0.07 -12.65 17.10
N LEU A 108 0.95 -12.47 18.08
CA LEU A 108 2.41 -12.41 17.82
C LEU A 108 2.93 -13.72 17.22
N ALA A 109 2.35 -14.87 17.59
CA ALA A 109 2.69 -16.18 17.02
C ALA A 109 2.29 -16.32 15.54
N CYS A 110 1.28 -15.58 15.09
CA CYS A 110 0.81 -15.62 13.70
C CYS A 110 1.77 -14.91 12.73
N ARG A 111 2.63 -14.02 13.23
CA ARG A 111 3.50 -13.18 12.42
C ARG A 111 4.63 -13.97 11.75
N ASP A 112 5.20 -13.37 10.71
CA ASP A 112 6.10 -14.05 9.80
C ASP A 112 7.55 -14.04 10.33
N PHE A 113 7.98 -12.89 10.86
CA PHE A 113 9.36 -12.63 11.28
C PHE A 113 9.41 -12.06 12.69
N THR A 114 10.50 -12.34 13.40
CA THR A 114 10.74 -11.84 14.77
C THR A 114 10.71 -10.32 14.83
N VAL A 115 11.32 -9.64 13.84
CA VAL A 115 11.38 -8.18 13.75
C VAL A 115 10.02 -7.51 13.53
N THR A 116 9.01 -8.26 13.09
CA THR A 116 7.64 -7.76 12.91
C THR A 116 6.67 -8.24 14.00
N ALA A 117 7.15 -9.03 14.97
CA ALA A 117 6.36 -9.57 16.07
C ALA A 117 6.72 -8.92 17.41
N ILE A 118 6.89 -7.60 17.39
CA ILE A 118 7.09 -6.77 18.58
C ILE A 118 5.89 -5.85 18.70
N ALA A 119 5.19 -5.94 19.83
CA ALA A 119 4.09 -5.04 20.14
C ALA A 119 4.59 -3.88 21.01
N MET A 120 4.12 -2.67 20.74
CA MET A 120 4.45 -1.48 21.52
C MET A 120 3.18 -0.84 22.10
N SER A 121 3.17 -0.64 23.42
CA SER A 121 2.04 0.00 24.11
C SER A 121 2.00 1.51 23.90
N HIS A 122 0.91 2.16 24.32
CA HIS A 122 0.80 3.63 24.27
C HIS A 122 1.89 4.34 25.11
N ALA A 123 2.39 3.68 26.16
CA ALA A 123 3.46 4.16 27.02
C ALA A 123 4.87 3.90 26.43
N GLY A 124 4.97 3.24 25.27
CA GLY A 124 6.24 2.87 24.65
C GLY A 124 6.87 1.60 25.22
N LYS A 125 6.15 0.83 26.04
CA LYS A 125 6.64 -0.47 26.54
C LYS A 125 6.58 -1.49 25.40
N LEU A 126 7.68 -2.21 25.18
CA LEU A 126 7.78 -3.26 24.18
C LEU A 126 7.44 -4.63 24.79
N THR A 127 6.61 -5.39 24.08
CA THR A 127 6.34 -6.81 24.32
C THR A 127 6.96 -7.61 23.18
N ASP A 128 7.99 -8.40 23.48
CA ASP A 128 8.77 -9.17 22.51
C ASP A 128 8.94 -10.63 22.97
N ALA A 129 8.01 -11.49 22.55
CA ALA A 129 8.05 -12.92 22.87
C ALA A 129 9.07 -13.71 22.03
N TYR A 130 9.52 -13.15 20.90
CA TYR A 130 10.27 -13.88 19.87
C TYR A 130 11.69 -13.35 19.63
N LYS A 131 12.17 -12.46 20.51
CA LYS A 131 13.50 -11.82 20.45
C LYS A 131 13.70 -11.02 19.15
N GLY A 132 12.64 -10.34 18.72
CA GLY A 132 12.65 -9.40 17.60
C GLY A 132 13.57 -8.22 17.84
N PHE A 133 13.61 -7.67 19.06
CA PHE A 133 14.45 -6.52 19.39
C PHE A 133 15.94 -6.84 19.21
N GLU A 134 16.37 -8.01 19.68
CA GLU A 134 17.74 -8.52 19.49
C GLU A 134 18.06 -8.70 17.99
N ASP A 135 17.09 -9.17 17.20
CA ASP A 135 17.23 -9.33 15.75
C ASP A 135 17.31 -7.99 15.02
N ILE A 136 16.58 -6.97 15.46
CA ILE A 136 16.69 -5.59 14.96
C ILE A 136 18.09 -5.03 15.25
N GLN A 137 18.56 -5.16 16.49
CA GLN A 137 19.92 -4.72 16.88
C GLN A 137 21.01 -5.41 16.04
N ARG A 138 20.84 -6.72 15.79
CA ARG A 138 21.74 -7.53 14.94
C ARG A 138 21.50 -7.35 13.44
N LYS A 139 20.54 -6.51 13.03
CA LYS A 139 20.11 -6.26 11.64
C LYS A 139 19.84 -7.58 10.89
N ARG A 140 19.03 -8.45 11.49
CA ARG A 140 18.78 -9.82 11.05
C ARG A 140 17.29 -10.11 10.88
N ILE A 141 16.90 -10.65 9.72
CA ILE A 141 15.54 -11.16 9.47
C ILE A 141 15.52 -12.64 9.79
N ARG A 142 14.72 -13.03 10.78
CA ARG A 142 14.54 -14.42 11.22
C ARG A 142 13.05 -14.74 11.29
N THR A 143 12.66 -15.89 10.77
CA THR A 143 11.28 -16.39 10.84
C THR A 143 10.93 -16.84 12.25
N ILE A 144 9.67 -16.67 12.63
CA ILE A 144 9.11 -17.29 13.83
C ILE A 144 8.81 -18.76 13.52
N GLY A 145 9.21 -19.67 14.42
CA GLY A 145 9.07 -21.11 14.21
C GLY A 145 9.98 -21.68 13.10
N ASN A 146 9.57 -22.80 12.49
CA ASN A 146 10.36 -23.48 11.47
C ASN A 146 10.18 -22.83 10.08
N PRO A 147 11.25 -22.29 9.46
CA PRO A 147 11.15 -21.62 8.17
C PRO A 147 10.53 -22.49 7.06
N ARG A 148 10.82 -23.80 7.02
CA ARG A 148 10.30 -24.69 5.97
C ARG A 148 8.80 -24.90 6.07
N ILE A 149 8.24 -24.86 7.28
CA ILE A 149 6.81 -25.00 7.53
C ILE A 149 6.12 -23.68 7.17
N ARG A 150 6.64 -22.55 7.69
CA ARG A 150 6.06 -21.22 7.44
C ARG A 150 6.01 -20.85 5.95
N PHE A 151 7.06 -21.14 5.19
CA PHE A 151 7.05 -20.90 3.73
C PHE A 151 6.24 -21.94 2.93
N SER A 152 5.90 -23.07 3.54
CA SER A 152 4.99 -24.05 2.94
C SER A 152 3.53 -23.64 3.12
N GLU A 153 3.17 -23.10 4.28
CA GLU A 153 1.84 -22.54 4.56
C GLU A 153 1.54 -21.34 3.67
N ASP A 154 2.46 -20.37 3.62
CA ASP A 154 2.34 -19.17 2.79
C ASP A 154 3.68 -18.88 2.09
N PRO A 155 3.79 -19.21 0.79
CA PRO A 155 4.99 -18.92 0.01
C PRO A 155 5.27 -17.43 -0.18
N VAL A 156 4.26 -16.53 -0.06
CA VAL A 156 4.45 -15.07 -0.21
C VAL A 156 5.41 -14.53 0.84
N ARG A 157 5.51 -15.18 2.00
CA ARG A 157 6.49 -14.87 3.05
C ARG A 157 7.94 -14.85 2.55
N ILE A 158 8.27 -15.59 1.49
CA ILE A 158 9.60 -15.53 0.85
C ILE A 158 9.82 -14.15 0.23
N LEU A 159 8.82 -13.59 -0.45
CA LEU A 159 8.87 -12.24 -0.99
C LEU A 159 8.86 -11.19 0.12
N LYS A 160 8.08 -11.37 1.20
CA LYS A 160 8.12 -10.50 2.38
C LYS A 160 9.52 -10.42 3.00
N ALA A 161 10.23 -11.55 3.14
CA ALA A 161 11.61 -11.55 3.62
C ALA A 161 12.53 -10.72 2.71
N LEU A 162 12.36 -10.83 1.39
CA LEU A 162 13.11 -10.05 0.41
C LEU A 162 12.73 -8.57 0.44
N ARG A 163 11.44 -8.24 0.62
CA ARG A 163 10.93 -6.88 0.84
C ARG A 163 11.62 -6.24 2.05
N LEU A 164 11.60 -6.91 3.20
CA LEU A 164 12.25 -6.44 4.42
C LEU A 164 13.76 -6.20 4.24
N VAL A 165 14.44 -7.05 3.46
CA VAL A 165 15.85 -6.77 3.10
C VAL A 165 15.96 -5.50 2.26
N SER A 166 15.04 -5.29 1.31
CA SER A 166 15.03 -4.12 0.44
C SER A 166 14.77 -2.83 1.22
N GLU A 167 13.91 -2.87 2.22
CA GLU A 167 13.52 -1.69 3.00
C GLU A 167 14.54 -1.38 4.10
N LEU A 168 14.88 -2.39 4.91
CA LEU A 168 15.67 -2.21 6.14
C LEU A 168 17.16 -2.47 5.93
N GLY A 169 17.54 -3.17 4.86
CA GLY A 169 18.93 -3.52 4.59
C GLY A 169 19.49 -4.59 5.53
N PHE A 170 18.63 -5.38 6.19
CA PHE A 170 19.05 -6.45 7.11
C PHE A 170 19.64 -7.66 6.37
N LYS A 171 20.27 -8.58 7.10
CA LYS A 171 20.73 -9.89 6.58
C LYS A 171 19.72 -10.97 6.94
N ILE A 172 19.56 -11.98 6.10
CA ILE A 172 18.64 -13.09 6.40
C ILE A 172 19.36 -14.13 7.27
N HIS A 173 18.73 -14.57 8.37
CA HIS A 173 19.26 -15.63 9.23
C HIS A 173 19.48 -16.94 8.45
N ARG A 174 20.56 -17.69 8.75
CA ARG A 174 20.99 -18.87 7.96
C ARG A 174 19.88 -19.92 7.79
N LYS A 175 19.16 -20.26 8.86
CA LYS A 175 18.05 -21.25 8.79
C LYS A 175 16.89 -20.71 7.95
N THR A 176 16.56 -19.43 8.08
CA THR A 176 15.52 -18.77 7.30
C THR A 176 15.86 -18.77 5.82
N LEU A 177 17.10 -18.41 5.47
CA LEU A 177 17.60 -18.44 4.11
C LEU A 177 17.58 -19.85 3.50
N SER A 178 17.96 -20.88 4.27
CA SER A 178 17.85 -22.28 3.83
C SER A 178 16.40 -22.69 3.59
N GLY A 179 15.47 -22.27 4.46
CA GLY A 179 14.03 -22.44 4.26
C GLY A 179 13.55 -21.83 2.94
N MET A 180 13.90 -20.57 2.68
CA MET A 180 13.57 -19.86 1.45
C MET A 180 14.07 -20.64 0.22
N ARG A 181 15.34 -21.05 0.20
CA ARG A 181 15.91 -21.85 -0.90
C ARG A 181 15.13 -23.15 -1.15
N SER A 182 14.75 -23.86 -0.09
CA SER A 182 14.05 -25.15 -0.20
C SER A 182 12.60 -25.02 -0.66
N ARG A 183 11.97 -23.86 -0.44
CA ARG A 183 10.54 -23.62 -0.70
C ARG A 183 10.26 -22.61 -1.81
N ALA A 184 11.27 -21.95 -2.39
CA ALA A 184 11.11 -20.94 -3.43
C ALA A 184 10.23 -21.37 -4.61
N LYS A 185 10.27 -22.65 -5.00
CA LYS A 185 9.43 -23.22 -6.06
C LYS A 185 7.93 -23.11 -5.82
N LEU A 186 7.49 -22.97 -4.57
CA LEU A 186 6.07 -22.84 -4.24
C LEU A 186 5.49 -21.51 -4.70
N LEU A 187 6.31 -20.48 -4.92
CA LEU A 187 5.87 -19.19 -5.48
C LEU A 187 5.24 -19.36 -6.87
N ALA A 188 5.67 -20.35 -7.65
CA ALA A 188 5.11 -20.62 -8.98
C ALA A 188 3.65 -21.10 -8.94
N LYS A 189 3.13 -21.49 -7.76
CA LYS A 189 1.73 -21.91 -7.59
C LYS A 189 0.80 -20.73 -7.30
N LEU A 190 1.34 -19.55 -7.01
CA LEU A 190 0.55 -18.38 -6.65
C LEU A 190 0.23 -17.55 -7.90
N PRO A 191 -0.97 -16.94 -7.97
CA PRO A 191 -1.27 -15.99 -9.03
C PRO A 191 -0.39 -14.75 -8.90
N THR A 192 -0.01 -14.14 -10.03
CA THR A 192 0.86 -12.96 -10.07
C THR A 192 0.36 -11.83 -9.18
N LYS A 193 -0.96 -11.60 -9.14
CA LYS A 193 -1.60 -10.58 -8.29
C LYS A 193 -1.25 -10.70 -6.81
N ALA A 194 -1.09 -11.92 -6.29
CA ALA A 194 -0.70 -12.13 -4.88
C ALA A 194 0.74 -11.71 -4.58
N LEU A 195 1.60 -11.63 -5.62
CA LEU A 195 3.01 -11.25 -5.48
C LEU A 195 3.21 -9.74 -5.57
N ILE A 196 2.26 -9.02 -6.19
CA ILE A 196 2.38 -7.60 -6.54
C ILE A 196 2.61 -6.69 -5.33
N PRO A 197 1.85 -6.80 -4.21
CA PRO A 197 2.04 -5.90 -3.06
C PRO A 197 3.47 -5.94 -2.51
N GLU A 198 4.02 -7.16 -2.37
CA GLU A 198 5.38 -7.37 -1.88
C GLU A 198 6.43 -6.91 -2.90
N LEU A 199 6.17 -7.13 -4.19
CA LEU A 199 7.09 -6.71 -5.25
C LEU A 199 7.15 -5.19 -5.40
N LYS A 200 6.02 -4.47 -5.30
CA LYS A 200 6.00 -2.99 -5.32
C LYS A 200 6.96 -2.42 -4.29
N ARG A 201 6.79 -2.85 -3.04
CA ARG A 201 7.65 -2.42 -1.91
C ARG A 201 9.09 -2.91 -2.07
N PHE A 202 9.29 -4.12 -2.56
CA PHE A 202 10.62 -4.64 -2.87
C PHE A 202 11.38 -3.76 -3.88
N PHE A 203 10.75 -3.34 -4.98
CA PHE A 203 11.38 -2.47 -5.99
C PHE A 203 11.63 -1.05 -5.47
N ALA A 204 10.75 -0.51 -4.62
CA ALA A 204 10.88 0.83 -4.04
C ALA A 204 11.93 0.92 -2.91
N GLY A 205 12.32 -0.20 -2.31
CA GLY A 205 13.20 -0.23 -1.14
C GLY A 205 14.62 0.33 -1.39
N LYS A 206 15.13 1.08 -0.40
CA LYS A 206 16.47 1.73 -0.42
C LYS A 206 17.63 0.75 -0.69
N TYR A 207 17.50 -0.49 -0.23
CA TYR A 207 18.48 -1.56 -0.35
C TYR A 207 18.12 -2.59 -1.43
N PHE A 208 17.33 -2.22 -2.44
CA PHE A 208 16.93 -3.07 -3.56
C PHE A 208 18.06 -3.89 -4.17
N LYS A 209 19.24 -3.28 -4.42
CA LYS A 209 20.42 -4.01 -4.94
C LYS A 209 20.82 -5.20 -4.06
N LYS A 210 20.75 -5.05 -2.73
CA LYS A 210 21.07 -6.12 -1.77
C LYS A 210 19.98 -7.18 -1.77
N ALA A 211 18.72 -6.77 -1.79
CA ALA A 211 17.57 -7.69 -1.82
C ALA A 211 17.54 -8.51 -3.13
N LEU A 212 17.88 -7.88 -4.27
CA LEU A 212 18.02 -8.54 -5.56
C LEU A 212 19.07 -9.65 -5.56
N LYS A 213 20.19 -9.47 -4.83
CA LYS A 213 21.19 -10.54 -4.66
C LYS A 213 20.59 -11.75 -3.97
N TYR A 214 19.88 -11.55 -2.86
CA TYR A 214 19.19 -12.65 -2.16
C TYR A 214 18.12 -13.31 -3.04
N LEU A 215 17.33 -12.52 -3.78
CA LEU A 215 16.30 -13.02 -4.70
C LEU A 215 16.91 -13.98 -5.73
N VAL A 216 18.08 -13.62 -6.29
CA VAL A 216 18.78 -14.48 -7.25
C VAL A 216 19.43 -15.69 -6.57
N GLU A 217 20.05 -15.49 -5.41
CA GLU A 217 20.69 -16.53 -4.60
C GLU A 217 19.71 -17.65 -4.20
N VAL A 218 18.49 -17.28 -3.81
CA VAL A 218 17.43 -18.25 -3.44
C VAL A 218 16.59 -18.70 -4.64
N SER A 219 17.00 -18.36 -5.86
CA SER A 219 16.37 -18.76 -7.12
C SER A 219 14.92 -18.33 -7.33
N VAL A 220 14.43 -17.34 -6.58
CA VAL A 220 13.07 -16.78 -6.74
C VAL A 220 12.84 -16.24 -8.14
N HIS A 221 13.85 -15.63 -8.77
CA HIS A 221 13.79 -15.15 -10.15
C HIS A 221 13.38 -16.23 -11.18
N ARG A 222 13.48 -17.53 -10.87
CA ARG A 222 13.04 -18.60 -11.77
C ARG A 222 11.52 -18.78 -11.78
N TYR A 223 10.84 -18.29 -10.76
CA TYR A 223 9.41 -18.48 -10.51
C TYR A 223 8.59 -17.21 -10.72
N LEU A 224 9.24 -16.09 -11.05
CA LEU A 224 8.59 -14.85 -11.46
C LEU A 224 8.50 -14.82 -13.00
N VAL A 225 7.40 -15.36 -13.53
CA VAL A 225 7.15 -15.44 -14.98
C VAL A 225 7.19 -14.03 -15.59
N GLY A 226 7.66 -13.89 -16.82
CA GLY A 226 7.81 -12.58 -17.46
C GLY A 226 9.04 -11.78 -16.99
N ILE A 227 9.18 -11.49 -15.70
CA ILE A 227 10.22 -10.56 -15.21
C ILE A 227 11.51 -11.23 -14.71
N GLY A 228 11.47 -12.55 -14.45
CA GLY A 228 12.53 -13.29 -13.79
C GLY A 228 13.90 -13.30 -14.49
N LYS A 229 13.92 -13.44 -15.82
CA LYS A 229 15.16 -13.38 -16.62
C LYS A 229 15.81 -12.00 -16.50
N GLU A 230 15.01 -10.95 -16.47
CA GLU A 230 15.46 -9.57 -16.40
C GLU A 230 16.00 -9.24 -14.99
N LEU A 231 15.36 -9.72 -13.92
CA LEU A 231 15.89 -9.65 -12.55
C LEU A 231 17.29 -10.30 -12.44
N LYS A 232 17.46 -11.48 -13.04
CA LYS A 232 18.76 -12.18 -13.06
C LYS A 232 19.83 -11.38 -13.82
N ARG A 233 19.46 -10.76 -14.94
CA ARG A 233 20.36 -9.90 -15.73
C ARG A 233 20.76 -8.66 -14.92
N LEU A 234 19.79 -7.99 -14.32
CA LEU A 234 20.00 -6.80 -13.50
C LEU A 234 20.93 -7.09 -12.32
N ASN A 235 20.82 -8.26 -11.68
CA ASN A 235 21.72 -8.66 -10.60
C ASN A 235 23.19 -8.78 -11.05
N ARG A 236 23.44 -9.31 -12.26
CA ARG A 236 24.80 -9.45 -12.82
C ARG A 236 25.45 -8.11 -13.16
N ARG A 237 24.68 -7.17 -13.69
CA ARG A 237 25.16 -5.83 -14.09
C ARG A 237 24.19 -4.76 -13.59
N PHE A 238 24.20 -4.55 -12.28
CA PHE A 238 23.26 -3.65 -11.63
C PHE A 238 23.43 -2.21 -12.11
N LYS A 239 22.36 -1.63 -12.64
CA LYS A 239 22.23 -0.20 -12.90
C LYS A 239 20.85 0.23 -12.44
N ALA A 240 20.80 1.24 -11.55
CA ALA A 240 19.53 1.80 -11.11
C ALA A 240 18.74 2.34 -12.31
N MET A 241 17.43 2.12 -12.28
CA MET A 241 16.48 2.57 -13.29
C MET A 241 15.05 2.55 -12.72
N PRO A 242 14.13 3.35 -13.29
CA PRO A 242 12.71 3.28 -12.94
C PRO A 242 12.12 1.89 -13.21
N LEU A 243 11.08 1.54 -12.46
CA LEU A 243 10.42 0.22 -12.53
C LEU A 243 9.82 -0.01 -13.92
N GLU A 244 9.22 1.01 -14.50
CA GLU A 244 8.60 1.02 -15.82
C GLU A 244 9.63 0.67 -16.90
N ILE A 245 10.84 1.25 -16.82
CA ILE A 245 11.93 0.94 -17.76
C ILE A 245 12.45 -0.48 -17.56
N PHE A 246 12.52 -0.96 -16.32
CA PHE A 246 12.89 -2.35 -16.01
C PHE A 246 11.88 -3.34 -16.63
N LEU A 247 10.57 -3.10 -16.43
CA LEU A 247 9.51 -3.92 -17.00
C LEU A 247 9.48 -3.82 -18.53
N GLY A 248 9.66 -2.62 -19.09
CA GLY A 248 9.81 -2.41 -20.52
C GLY A 248 10.95 -3.26 -21.10
N CYS A 249 12.11 -3.30 -20.44
CA CYS A 249 13.21 -4.19 -20.83
C CYS A 249 12.80 -5.68 -20.79
N ALA A 250 12.06 -6.10 -19.76
CA ALA A 250 11.61 -7.48 -19.62
C ALA A 250 10.63 -7.88 -20.74
N PHE A 251 9.67 -7.01 -21.05
CA PHE A 251 8.58 -7.27 -21.99
C PHE A 251 9.01 -7.13 -23.46
N VAL A 252 9.81 -6.14 -23.81
CA VAL A 252 10.37 -5.99 -25.17
C VAL A 252 11.25 -7.19 -25.55
N ARG A 253 11.93 -7.83 -24.59
CA ARG A 253 12.69 -9.07 -24.85
C ARG A 253 11.81 -10.28 -25.10
N GLN A 254 10.57 -10.26 -24.62
CA GLN A 254 9.56 -11.29 -24.87
C GLN A 254 8.70 -10.97 -26.09
N GLY A 255 8.82 -9.76 -26.64
CA GLY A 255 8.08 -9.32 -27.82
C GLY A 255 6.63 -8.93 -27.54
N THR A 256 6.22 -8.80 -26.27
CA THR A 256 4.86 -8.38 -25.93
C THR A 256 4.77 -7.89 -24.48
N PHE A 257 3.84 -6.98 -24.21
CA PHE A 257 3.44 -6.58 -22.85
C PHE A 257 2.76 -7.74 -22.12
N LYS A 258 2.93 -7.82 -20.80
CA LYS A 258 2.36 -8.88 -19.97
C LYS A 258 1.34 -8.31 -19.00
N GLU A 259 0.05 -8.52 -19.30
CA GLU A 259 -1.10 -8.01 -18.54
C GLU A 259 -1.10 -8.43 -17.07
N GLU A 260 -0.60 -9.63 -16.77
CA GLU A 260 -0.48 -10.13 -15.39
C GLU A 260 0.36 -9.23 -14.47
N TRP A 261 1.19 -8.35 -15.04
CA TRP A 261 2.06 -7.41 -14.32
C TRP A 261 1.56 -5.96 -14.38
N ALA A 262 0.39 -5.70 -14.98
CA ALA A 262 -0.16 -4.34 -15.12
C ALA A 262 -0.30 -3.63 -13.76
N ASP A 263 -0.84 -4.33 -12.76
CA ASP A 263 -1.06 -3.76 -11.42
C ASP A 263 0.25 -3.44 -10.67
N LEU A 264 1.43 -3.84 -11.18
CA LEU A 264 2.73 -3.54 -10.55
C LEU A 264 3.14 -2.08 -10.73
N VAL A 265 2.64 -1.40 -11.77
CA VAL A 265 2.89 0.02 -12.06
C VAL A 265 1.63 0.85 -11.87
N SER A 266 1.78 2.17 -11.73
CA SER A 266 0.64 3.08 -11.59
C SER A 266 -0.07 3.35 -12.91
N ASP A 267 0.67 3.35 -14.03
CA ASP A 267 0.16 3.65 -15.37
C ASP A 267 0.56 2.54 -16.36
N ALA A 268 -0.23 1.46 -16.33
CA ALA A 268 -0.05 0.32 -17.24
C ALA A 268 -0.32 0.66 -18.72
N PRO A 269 -1.34 1.48 -19.08
CA PRO A 269 -1.55 1.89 -20.48
C PRO A 269 -0.33 2.57 -21.11
N THR A 270 0.28 3.52 -20.40
CA THR A 270 1.49 4.19 -20.88
C THR A 270 2.66 3.22 -21.03
N LEU A 271 2.85 2.30 -20.08
CA LEU A 271 3.89 1.27 -20.21
C LEU A 271 3.64 0.32 -21.39
N ARG A 272 2.38 -0.01 -21.70
CA ARG A 272 2.03 -0.82 -22.87
C ARG A 272 2.44 -0.10 -24.16
N GLN A 273 2.09 1.18 -24.29
CA GLN A 273 2.52 2.01 -25.42
C GLN A 273 4.05 2.08 -25.54
N VAL A 274 4.77 2.25 -24.43
CA VAL A 274 6.25 2.25 -24.42
C VAL A 274 6.80 0.92 -24.95
N VAL A 275 6.24 -0.21 -24.53
CA VAL A 275 6.68 -1.54 -24.96
C VAL A 275 6.41 -1.74 -26.45
N ASP A 276 5.21 -1.42 -26.92
CA ASP A 276 4.81 -1.57 -28.32
C ASP A 276 5.68 -0.69 -29.24
N LEU A 277 5.88 0.58 -28.86
CA LEU A 277 6.76 1.50 -29.58
C LEU A 277 8.21 1.01 -29.58
N ALA A 278 8.71 0.50 -28.46
CA ALA A 278 10.08 -0.02 -28.38
C ALA A 278 10.28 -1.30 -29.21
N ILE A 279 9.25 -2.15 -29.34
CA ILE A 279 9.26 -3.32 -30.22
C ILE A 279 9.26 -2.87 -31.69
N ALA A 280 8.40 -1.91 -32.05
CA ALA A 280 8.30 -1.38 -33.41
C ALA A 280 9.57 -0.61 -33.85
N THR A 281 10.27 0.04 -32.91
CA THR A 281 11.43 0.90 -33.20
C THR A 281 12.72 0.42 -32.53
N PRO A 282 13.25 -0.79 -32.82
CA PRO A 282 14.39 -1.36 -32.10
C PRO A 282 15.67 -0.51 -32.20
N LYS A 283 15.84 0.23 -33.31
CA LYS A 283 16.98 1.15 -33.52
C LYS A 283 16.67 2.60 -33.09
N SER A 284 15.51 2.84 -32.49
CA SER A 284 15.00 4.16 -32.07
C SER A 284 15.06 5.20 -33.19
N LYS A 285 14.52 4.85 -34.36
CA LYS A 285 14.22 5.79 -35.42
C LYS A 285 12.77 6.22 -35.22
N TYR A 286 12.57 7.51 -34.97
CA TYR A 286 11.25 8.11 -34.83
C TYR A 286 11.02 9.05 -36.01
N ASP A 287 9.88 8.89 -36.68
CA ASP A 287 9.35 9.88 -37.61
C ASP A 287 8.40 10.83 -36.87
N ASN A 288 7.94 11.88 -37.55
CA ASN A 288 7.08 12.88 -36.93
C ASN A 288 5.71 12.28 -36.52
N VAL A 289 5.22 11.30 -37.28
CA VAL A 289 3.94 10.62 -37.02
C VAL A 289 4.01 9.78 -35.75
N LEU A 290 5.07 8.99 -35.55
CA LEU A 290 5.27 8.21 -34.33
C LEU A 290 5.46 9.11 -33.11
N LEU A 291 6.19 10.21 -33.25
CA LEU A 291 6.38 11.17 -32.16
C LEU A 291 5.07 11.84 -31.76
N TYR A 292 4.26 12.25 -32.72
CA TYR A 292 2.94 12.84 -32.49
C TYR A 292 1.98 11.84 -31.82
N ASN A 293 1.84 10.64 -32.38
CA ASN A 293 0.88 9.64 -31.91
C ASN A 293 1.19 9.10 -30.50
N ASN A 294 2.47 9.01 -30.12
CA ASN A 294 2.87 8.46 -28.83
C ASN A 294 3.22 9.55 -27.79
N GLY A 295 3.46 10.78 -28.22
CA GLY A 295 3.93 11.85 -27.36
C GLY A 295 5.41 11.74 -26.98
N LEU A 296 5.90 12.80 -26.33
CA LEU A 296 7.32 12.96 -26.01
C LEU A 296 7.81 11.93 -24.97
N GLN A 297 7.09 11.77 -23.86
CA GLN A 297 7.57 10.96 -22.73
C GLN A 297 7.66 9.48 -23.10
N VAL A 298 6.62 8.92 -23.73
CA VAL A 298 6.60 7.54 -24.23
C VAL A 298 7.75 7.28 -25.21
N SER A 299 8.01 8.22 -26.12
CA SER A 299 9.11 8.13 -27.08
C SER A 299 10.49 8.12 -26.40
N LEU A 300 10.67 8.94 -25.35
CA LEU A 300 11.91 8.95 -24.57
C LEU A 300 12.11 7.64 -23.80
N ASP A 301 11.06 7.11 -23.19
CA ASP A 301 11.10 5.88 -22.42
C ASP A 301 11.31 4.65 -23.31
N ALA A 302 10.68 4.60 -24.50
CA ALA A 302 10.93 3.56 -25.50
C ALA A 302 12.39 3.57 -25.98
N ASN A 303 12.97 4.75 -26.20
CA ASN A 303 14.40 4.86 -26.53
C ASN A 303 15.28 4.39 -25.37
N LEU A 304 14.94 4.77 -24.14
CA LEU A 304 15.68 4.36 -22.96
C LEU A 304 15.65 2.83 -22.77
N VAL A 305 14.49 2.19 -22.96
CA VAL A 305 14.36 0.72 -22.96
C VAL A 305 15.28 0.10 -24.02
N ASN A 306 15.21 0.54 -25.27
CA ASN A 306 16.05 0.00 -26.35
C ASN A 306 17.55 0.26 -26.13
N TYR A 307 17.92 1.40 -25.56
CA TYR A 307 19.29 1.68 -25.13
C TYR A 307 19.77 0.72 -24.04
N ARG A 308 18.93 0.44 -23.03
CA ARG A 308 19.25 -0.49 -21.92
C ARG A 308 19.33 -1.95 -22.36
N LEU A 309 18.66 -2.28 -23.46
CA LEU A 309 18.76 -3.56 -24.15
C LEU A 309 19.94 -3.64 -25.12
N GLY A 310 20.65 -2.53 -25.36
CA GLY A 310 21.76 -2.46 -26.31
C GLY A 310 21.34 -2.48 -27.78
N LYS A 311 20.06 -2.26 -28.08
CA LYS A 311 19.51 -2.23 -29.45
C LYS A 311 19.66 -0.86 -30.12
N ALA A 312 19.72 0.22 -29.34
CA ALA A 312 19.84 1.59 -29.82
C ALA A 312 20.84 2.42 -29.00
N ARG A 313 21.23 3.58 -29.53
CA ARG A 313 21.95 4.63 -28.76
C ARG A 313 20.95 5.44 -27.93
N ASN A 314 21.44 6.09 -26.87
CA ASN A 314 20.65 7.09 -26.15
C ASN A 314 20.47 8.34 -27.03
N GLN A 315 19.24 8.60 -27.47
CA GLN A 315 18.88 9.66 -28.41
C GLN A 315 17.98 10.74 -27.78
N GLN A 316 17.91 10.82 -26.44
CA GLN A 316 17.00 11.74 -25.74
C GLN A 316 17.05 13.20 -26.27
N LYS A 317 18.25 13.76 -26.48
CA LYS A 317 18.40 15.13 -27.02
C LYS A 317 17.82 15.28 -28.41
N ARG A 318 18.03 14.28 -29.27
CA ARG A 318 17.54 14.29 -30.66
C ARG A 318 16.01 14.16 -30.69
N ILE A 319 15.44 13.30 -29.87
CA ILE A 319 13.99 13.10 -29.75
C ILE A 319 13.32 14.38 -29.26
N LYS A 320 13.84 15.02 -28.21
CA LYS A 320 13.32 16.31 -27.71
C LYS A 320 13.35 17.40 -28.79
N LYS A 321 14.46 17.49 -29.54
CA LYS A 321 14.57 18.45 -30.66
C LYS A 321 13.58 18.14 -31.78
N ALA A 322 13.43 16.87 -32.16
CA ALA A 322 12.50 16.47 -33.21
C ALA A 322 11.04 16.75 -32.80
N TYR A 323 10.69 16.48 -31.55
CA TYR A 323 9.36 16.76 -31.00
C TYR A 323 9.04 18.26 -30.98
N ALA A 324 10.00 19.10 -30.56
CA ALA A 324 9.83 20.55 -30.55
C ALA A 324 9.72 21.18 -31.96
N LEU A 325 10.13 20.44 -33.00
CA LEU A 325 10.05 20.86 -34.40
C LEU A 325 8.85 20.22 -35.13
N LEU A 326 7.92 19.59 -34.40
CA LEU A 326 6.70 19.07 -34.98
C LEU A 326 5.84 20.24 -35.49
N PRO A 327 5.25 20.13 -36.70
CA PRO A 327 4.36 21.17 -37.23
C PRO A 327 3.09 21.39 -36.38
N ILE A 328 2.63 20.32 -35.73
CA ILE A 328 1.50 20.32 -34.78
C ILE A 328 1.82 19.32 -33.67
N THR A 329 1.39 19.60 -32.44
CA THR A 329 1.56 18.70 -31.27
C THR A 329 0.25 18.14 -30.74
N SER A 330 -0.87 18.73 -31.13
CA SER A 330 -2.22 18.25 -30.82
C SER A 330 -3.16 18.45 -32.00
N LYS A 331 -4.33 17.81 -31.95
CA LYS A 331 -5.33 17.90 -33.03
C LYS A 331 -5.90 19.31 -33.14
N GLU A 332 -6.02 19.99 -32.02
CA GLU A 332 -6.58 21.33 -31.88
C GLU A 332 -5.72 22.41 -32.55
N GLU A 333 -4.43 22.13 -32.77
CA GLU A 333 -3.53 23.03 -33.49
C GLU A 333 -3.73 22.99 -35.02
N LEU A 334 -4.48 22.00 -35.53
CA LEU A 334 -4.83 21.93 -36.94
C LEU A 334 -5.77 23.09 -37.28
N LYS A 335 -5.39 23.89 -38.28
CA LYS A 335 -6.12 25.11 -38.64
C LYS A 335 -7.48 24.83 -39.30
N PHE A 336 -7.69 23.63 -39.82
CA PHE A 336 -8.93 23.22 -40.47
C PHE A 336 -9.32 21.83 -39.98
N GLN A 337 -10.45 21.72 -39.27
CA GLN A 337 -10.82 20.54 -38.48
C GLN A 337 -12.03 19.81 -39.05
N ALA A 338 -12.35 18.64 -38.50
CA ALA A 338 -13.51 17.83 -38.90
C ALA A 338 -14.84 18.61 -38.89
N GLU A 339 -15.01 19.55 -37.95
CA GLU A 339 -16.20 20.42 -37.88
C GLU A 339 -16.35 21.29 -39.15
N ASN A 340 -15.26 21.86 -39.64
CA ASN A 340 -15.26 22.66 -40.86
C ASN A 340 -15.53 21.81 -42.11
N ILE A 341 -15.13 20.53 -42.09
CA ILE A 341 -15.44 19.58 -43.18
C ILE A 341 -16.95 19.26 -43.19
N MET A 342 -17.57 19.13 -42.02
CA MET A 342 -19.01 18.85 -41.89
C MET A 342 -19.88 20.04 -42.34
N GLU A 343 -19.41 21.27 -42.14
CA GLU A 343 -20.05 22.47 -42.68
C GLU A 343 -20.04 22.48 -44.22
N LEU A 344 -18.96 21.98 -44.84
CA LEU A 344 -18.86 21.86 -46.30
C LEU A 344 -19.75 20.78 -46.92
N THR A 345 -20.32 19.87 -46.13
CA THR A 345 -21.15 18.75 -46.63
C THR A 345 -22.62 18.85 -46.18
N ASN A 346 -23.06 20.03 -45.72
CA ASN A 346 -24.39 20.23 -45.12
C ASN A 346 -24.70 19.23 -43.99
N GLN A 347 -23.70 18.93 -43.15
CA GLN A 347 -23.83 18.04 -41.98
C GLN A 347 -24.22 16.59 -42.30
N GLN A 348 -23.91 16.06 -43.49
CA GLN A 348 -24.12 14.64 -43.77
C GLN A 348 -23.30 13.77 -42.81
N ALA A 349 -23.97 12.91 -42.03
CA ALA A 349 -23.28 12.06 -41.06
C ALA A 349 -22.39 11.00 -41.76
N GLY A 350 -21.12 10.90 -41.36
CA GLY A 350 -20.24 9.82 -41.81
C GLY A 350 -18.80 9.93 -41.31
N ASP A 351 -18.08 8.81 -41.36
CA ASP A 351 -16.68 8.70 -40.89
C ASP A 351 -15.66 9.43 -41.78
N TYR A 352 -16.09 9.93 -42.94
CA TYR A 352 -15.22 10.55 -43.94
C TYR A 352 -14.52 11.82 -43.42
N ALA A 353 -15.20 12.64 -42.60
CA ALA A 353 -14.62 13.86 -42.03
C ALA A 353 -13.41 13.54 -41.15
N THR A 354 -13.56 12.55 -40.26
CA THR A 354 -12.48 12.05 -39.38
C THR A 354 -11.35 11.40 -40.18
N GLN A 355 -11.67 10.69 -41.28
CA GLN A 355 -10.65 10.09 -42.14
C GLN A 355 -9.82 11.15 -42.89
N ILE A 356 -10.47 12.17 -43.44
CA ILE A 356 -9.82 13.28 -44.13
C ILE A 356 -8.98 14.10 -43.13
N GLU A 357 -9.50 14.35 -41.93
CA GLU A 357 -8.76 15.02 -40.86
C GLU A 357 -7.49 14.24 -40.47
N ASN A 358 -7.59 12.93 -40.24
CA ASN A 358 -6.42 12.09 -39.94
C ASN A 358 -5.40 12.05 -41.10
N SER A 359 -5.89 12.11 -42.35
CA SER A 359 -5.05 12.21 -43.56
C SER A 359 -4.30 13.54 -43.60
N MET A 360 -4.99 14.66 -43.34
CA MET A 360 -4.40 16.00 -43.24
C MET A 360 -3.33 16.05 -42.15
N ILE A 361 -3.63 15.57 -40.94
CA ILE A 361 -2.67 15.48 -39.83
C ILE A 361 -1.42 14.73 -40.28
N THR A 362 -1.58 13.58 -40.93
CA THR A 362 -0.45 12.76 -41.39
C THR A 362 0.41 13.52 -42.42
N LYS A 363 -0.21 14.22 -43.39
CA LYS A 363 0.50 14.98 -44.41
C LYS A 363 1.20 16.22 -43.85
N VAL A 364 0.54 16.93 -42.92
CA VAL A 364 1.13 18.05 -42.18
C VAL A 364 2.36 17.58 -41.39
N LEU A 365 2.24 16.47 -40.65
CA LEU A 365 3.36 15.90 -39.89
C LEU A 365 4.52 15.46 -40.79
N LYS A 366 4.25 14.93 -41.99
CA LYS A 366 5.27 14.60 -43.00
C LYS A 366 5.87 15.83 -43.69
N LYS A 367 5.35 17.04 -43.45
CA LYS A 367 5.69 18.30 -44.13
C LYS A 367 5.36 18.28 -45.63
N GLU A 368 4.38 17.47 -46.02
CA GLU A 368 3.81 17.43 -47.38
C GLU A 368 2.73 18.52 -47.55
N LEU A 369 2.14 18.98 -46.45
CA LEU A 369 1.08 19.97 -46.41
C LEU A 369 1.39 21.03 -45.34
N VAL A 370 1.10 22.30 -45.64
CA VAL A 370 1.27 23.40 -44.69
C VAL A 370 0.04 23.46 -43.79
N ASN A 371 0.23 23.65 -42.48
CA ASN A 371 -0.87 23.83 -41.51
C ASN A 371 -1.45 25.24 -41.61
N ASP A 372 -2.11 25.53 -42.73
CA ASP A 372 -2.74 26.79 -43.07
C ASP A 372 -4.21 26.54 -43.45
N TYR A 373 -5.10 27.45 -43.08
CA TYR A 373 -6.55 27.23 -43.22
C TYR A 373 -6.96 26.97 -44.67
N ASP A 374 -6.52 27.82 -45.59
CA ASP A 374 -6.91 27.73 -47.00
C ASP A 374 -6.30 26.51 -47.66
N THR A 375 -5.02 26.24 -47.40
CA THR A 375 -4.31 25.07 -47.93
C THR A 375 -4.99 23.76 -47.51
N LEU A 376 -5.42 23.66 -46.24
CA LEU A 376 -6.12 22.49 -45.72
C LEU A 376 -7.56 22.38 -46.25
N LYS A 377 -8.28 23.50 -46.38
CA LYS A 377 -9.64 23.55 -46.97
C LYS A 377 -9.62 23.01 -48.40
N ILE A 378 -8.67 23.45 -49.22
CA ILE A 378 -8.51 22.98 -50.61
C ILE A 378 -8.27 21.47 -50.66
N TYR A 379 -7.39 20.97 -49.79
CA TYR A 379 -7.12 19.55 -49.70
C TYR A 379 -8.36 18.74 -49.30
N ALA A 380 -9.14 19.24 -48.33
CA ALA A 380 -10.37 18.60 -47.89
C ALA A 380 -11.43 18.56 -49.00
N ILE A 381 -11.62 19.65 -49.75
CA ILE A 381 -12.55 19.72 -50.90
C ILE A 381 -12.16 18.69 -51.97
N ASN A 382 -10.87 18.60 -52.31
CA ASN A 382 -10.38 17.63 -53.30
C ASN A 382 -10.58 16.19 -52.82
N SER A 383 -10.30 15.92 -51.54
CA SER A 383 -10.49 14.59 -50.93
C SER A 383 -11.97 14.18 -50.90
N LEU A 384 -12.88 15.12 -50.62
CA LEU A 384 -14.34 14.89 -50.66
C LEU A 384 -14.82 14.53 -52.07
N ARG A 385 -14.32 15.25 -53.09
CA ARG A 385 -14.63 14.97 -54.51
C ARG A 385 -14.16 13.58 -54.94
N GLU A 386 -12.97 13.15 -54.52
CA GLU A 386 -12.46 11.79 -54.78
C GLU A 386 -13.33 10.71 -54.14
N THR A 387 -13.95 11.00 -52.98
CA THR A 387 -14.89 10.07 -52.32
C THR A 387 -16.32 10.12 -52.89
N GLY A 388 -16.58 10.97 -53.88
CA GLY A 388 -17.90 11.10 -54.52
C GLY A 388 -18.91 11.97 -53.74
N ILE A 389 -18.46 12.69 -52.71
CA ILE A 389 -19.30 13.62 -51.92
C ILE A 389 -19.14 15.02 -52.51
N LEU A 390 -20.25 15.64 -52.91
CA LEU A 390 -20.27 17.00 -53.47
C LEU A 390 -20.29 18.03 -52.33
N PRO A 391 -19.24 18.85 -52.16
CA PRO A 391 -19.23 19.89 -51.15
C PRO A 391 -20.20 21.03 -51.54
N SER A 392 -20.98 21.51 -50.58
CA SER A 392 -21.80 22.71 -50.71
C SER A 392 -20.90 23.95 -50.62
N LEU A 393 -20.45 24.44 -51.78
CA LEU A 393 -19.66 25.67 -51.87
C LEU A 393 -20.60 26.90 -51.93
N PRO A 394 -20.26 28.03 -51.26
CA PRO A 394 -20.92 29.30 -51.52
C PRO A 394 -20.68 29.71 -52.98
N SER A 395 -21.74 30.15 -53.65
CA SER A 395 -21.72 30.57 -55.06
C SER A 395 -20.73 31.72 -55.27
N GLY A 396 -19.54 31.43 -55.78
CA GLY A 396 -18.48 32.40 -56.05
C GLY A 396 -17.07 31.80 -56.16
N ASP A 397 -16.81 30.69 -55.46
CA ASP A 397 -15.47 30.06 -55.42
C ASP A 397 -15.20 29.08 -56.58
N GLU A 398 -16.21 28.73 -57.39
CA GLU A 398 -16.06 27.75 -58.48
C GLU A 398 -15.09 28.21 -59.59
N GLN A 399 -14.97 29.53 -59.82
CA GLN A 399 -14.10 30.08 -60.88
C GLN A 399 -12.64 30.31 -60.43
N ALA A 400 -12.36 30.47 -59.13
CA ALA A 400 -10.99 30.73 -58.66
C ALA A 400 -10.14 29.46 -58.50
N MET A 401 -10.77 28.28 -58.43
CA MET A 401 -10.10 27.00 -58.13
C MET A 401 -9.70 26.18 -59.37
N LEU A 402 -10.18 26.56 -60.56
CA LEU A 402 -9.91 25.84 -61.82
C LEU A 402 -8.56 26.20 -62.48
N GLU A 403 -7.82 27.20 -61.96
CA GLU A 403 -6.65 27.78 -62.66
C GLU A 403 -5.28 27.67 -61.95
N THR A 404 -5.08 26.76 -60.98
CA THR A 404 -3.72 26.60 -60.38
C THR A 404 -3.01 25.32 -60.83
N GLU A 405 -2.19 25.46 -61.87
CA GLU A 405 -1.09 24.54 -62.21
C GLU A 405 -0.01 24.51 -61.10
N PRO A 406 0.83 23.46 -61.04
CA PRO A 406 1.72 23.20 -59.90
C PRO A 406 2.84 24.26 -59.82
N ILE A 407 2.79 25.11 -58.79
CA ILE A 407 3.82 26.15 -58.62
C ILE A 407 5.14 25.53 -58.12
N LYS A 408 6.10 25.49 -59.06
CA LYS A 408 7.54 25.40 -58.83
C LYS A 408 8.05 26.64 -58.08
N ALA A 409 8.96 26.39 -57.14
CA ALA A 409 10.06 27.24 -56.68
C ALA A 409 9.84 28.77 -56.64
N TYR A 410 9.70 29.31 -55.42
CA TYR A 410 10.14 30.66 -55.09
C TYR A 410 11.14 30.61 -53.92
N LEU A 411 12.42 30.53 -54.28
CA LEU A 411 13.53 31.04 -53.47
C LEU A 411 13.65 32.52 -53.79
N HIS A 412 13.07 33.39 -52.97
CA HIS A 412 13.56 34.76 -52.82
C HIS A 412 13.34 35.21 -51.38
N VAL A 413 14.46 35.31 -50.67
CA VAL A 413 14.57 35.97 -49.38
C VAL A 413 14.89 37.43 -49.68
N GLU A 414 14.01 38.35 -49.27
CA GLU A 414 14.41 39.72 -48.98
C GLU A 414 13.99 40.11 -47.55
N PRO A 415 14.81 40.88 -46.83
CA PRO A 415 14.70 41.04 -45.39
C PRO A 415 13.68 42.13 -45.05
N MET A 416 12.61 41.77 -44.34
CA MET A 416 11.73 42.78 -43.76
C MET A 416 12.36 43.42 -42.52
N LYS A 417 12.32 44.75 -42.55
CA LYS A 417 12.84 45.72 -41.60
C LYS A 417 12.16 45.59 -40.24
N GLN A 418 12.95 45.81 -39.19
CA GLN A 418 12.50 45.95 -37.81
C GLN A 418 11.56 47.17 -37.69
N SER A 419 10.39 46.96 -37.10
CA SER A 419 9.52 48.05 -36.62
C SER A 419 9.81 48.31 -35.14
N PRO A 420 9.99 49.58 -34.70
CA PRO A 420 10.31 49.91 -33.32
C PRO A 420 9.03 50.05 -32.50
N TYR A 421 8.70 49.04 -31.69
CA TYR A 421 7.73 49.21 -30.61
C TYR A 421 8.46 49.68 -29.34
N GLN A 422 8.37 50.98 -29.06
CA GLN A 422 8.70 51.57 -27.75
C GLN A 422 7.54 51.31 -26.78
N ARG A 423 7.86 50.76 -25.60
CA ARG A 423 6.95 50.72 -24.43
C ARG A 423 6.87 52.12 -23.82
N PRO A 424 5.69 52.62 -23.43
CA PRO A 424 5.60 53.80 -22.58
C PRO A 424 6.04 53.46 -21.15
N GLU A 425 7.02 54.20 -20.64
CA GLU A 425 7.41 54.22 -19.22
C GLU A 425 6.33 54.95 -18.41
N ALA A 426 5.82 54.30 -17.37
CA ALA A 426 5.04 54.95 -16.32
C ALA A 426 6.00 55.42 -15.20
N PRO A 427 5.78 56.60 -14.59
CA PRO A 427 6.71 57.20 -13.65
C PRO A 427 6.76 56.44 -12.32
N VAL A 428 7.99 56.28 -11.81
CA VAL A 428 8.27 55.82 -10.45
C VAL A 428 8.02 57.00 -9.51
N THR A 429 6.99 56.89 -8.68
CA THR A 429 6.81 57.74 -7.50
C THR A 429 7.36 57.02 -6.28
N GLU A 430 8.50 57.50 -5.76
CA GLU A 430 8.97 57.14 -4.42
C GLU A 430 8.08 57.84 -3.38
N SER A 431 7.40 57.06 -2.55
CA SER A 431 6.73 57.52 -1.34
C SER A 431 7.42 56.88 -0.13
N PRO A 432 7.77 57.62 0.92
CA PRO A 432 8.50 57.09 2.06
C PRO A 432 7.56 56.27 2.95
N PHE A 433 7.80 54.95 3.01
CA PHE A 433 7.16 54.07 4.00
C PHE A 433 7.91 54.17 5.34
N GLU A 434 7.28 54.74 6.37
CA GLU A 434 7.72 54.61 7.76
C GLU A 434 7.35 53.21 8.33
N PRO A 435 8.18 52.62 9.22
CA PRO A 435 7.94 51.28 9.75
C PRO A 435 7.05 51.31 11.02
N VAL A 436 5.77 50.91 10.89
CA VAL A 436 4.80 50.78 12.00
C VAL A 436 4.93 49.46 12.80
N PHE A 437 5.96 48.63 12.54
CA PHE A 437 6.04 47.27 13.08
C PHE A 437 6.47 47.14 14.57
N GLY A 438 6.96 48.21 15.21
CA GLY A 438 7.46 48.14 16.59
C GLY A 438 6.40 48.28 17.69
N GLN A 439 5.34 49.06 17.46
CA GLN A 439 4.36 49.40 18.49
C GLN A 439 3.34 48.28 18.73
N GLU A 440 2.95 47.54 17.69
CA GLU A 440 2.02 46.41 17.77
C GLU A 440 2.61 45.26 18.61
N GLN A 441 3.90 44.95 18.43
CA GLN A 441 4.59 43.86 19.13
C GLN A 441 4.76 44.14 20.62
N ALA A 442 5.03 45.40 20.99
CA ALA A 442 5.15 45.81 22.39
C ALA A 442 3.80 45.71 23.13
N ARG A 443 2.70 46.04 22.46
CA ARG A 443 1.34 45.95 23.00
C ARG A 443 0.90 44.51 23.23
N ILE A 444 1.15 43.62 22.26
CA ILE A 444 0.86 42.17 22.38
C ILE A 444 1.68 41.52 23.51
N ALA A 445 2.95 41.91 23.66
CA ALA A 445 3.80 41.39 24.74
C ALA A 445 3.34 41.83 26.14
N GLN A 446 2.75 43.03 26.26
CA GLN A 446 2.18 43.53 27.51
C GLN A 446 0.86 42.83 27.87
N GLU A 447 0.00 42.58 26.88
CA GLU A 447 -1.25 41.82 27.07
C GLU A 447 -0.98 40.37 27.48
N LEU A 448 0.06 39.72 26.91
CA LEU A 448 0.48 38.37 27.29
C LEU A 448 1.00 38.28 28.73
N LYS A 449 1.79 39.27 29.19
CA LYS A 449 2.27 39.32 30.59
C LYS A 449 1.15 39.52 31.60
N GLN A 450 0.07 40.22 31.22
CA GLN A 450 -1.10 40.40 32.09
C GLN A 450 -1.98 39.14 32.15
N ALA A 451 -1.96 38.30 31.11
CA ALA A 451 -2.74 37.07 31.04
C ALA A 451 -2.05 35.83 31.67
N GLU A 452 -0.73 35.85 31.87
CA GLU A 452 0.05 34.76 32.48
C GLU A 452 -0.48 34.25 33.84
N PRO A 453 -0.75 35.11 34.85
CA PRO A 453 -1.23 34.63 36.16
C PRO A 453 -2.65 34.05 36.11
N ILE A 454 -3.49 34.53 35.18
CA ILE A 454 -4.85 34.00 34.96
C ILE A 454 -4.78 32.61 34.31
N MET A 455 -3.88 32.44 33.34
CA MET A 455 -3.62 31.14 32.72
C MET A 455 -3.05 30.13 33.73
N GLN A 456 -2.12 30.53 34.60
CA GLN A 456 -1.55 29.63 35.61
C GLN A 456 -2.62 29.14 36.59
N SER A 457 -3.44 30.05 37.13
CA SER A 457 -4.57 29.72 38.02
C SER A 457 -5.57 28.76 37.36
N TYR A 458 -5.93 29.00 36.08
CA TYR A 458 -6.82 28.11 35.33
C TYR A 458 -6.19 26.73 35.06
N THR A 459 -4.87 26.68 34.87
CA THR A 459 -4.13 25.43 34.62
C THR A 459 -4.06 24.59 35.90
N GLU A 460 -3.81 25.19 37.06
CA GLU A 460 -3.79 24.51 38.36
C GLU A 460 -5.18 23.94 38.71
N LEU A 461 -6.26 24.71 38.51
CA LEU A 461 -7.63 24.23 38.70
C LEU A 461 -7.97 23.04 37.79
N LYS A 462 -7.48 23.04 36.54
CA LYS A 462 -7.65 21.90 35.64
C LYS A 462 -6.85 20.67 36.08
N ILE A 463 -5.65 20.86 36.62
CA ILE A 463 -4.81 19.76 37.12
C ILE A 463 -5.50 19.09 38.31
N ASP A 464 -5.98 19.85 39.31
CA ASP A 464 -6.70 19.30 40.47
C ASP A 464 -7.98 18.54 40.04
N GLN A 465 -8.72 19.07 39.05
CA GLN A 465 -9.88 18.37 38.50
C GLN A 465 -9.52 17.04 37.79
N ILE A 466 -8.36 16.97 37.14
CA ILE A 466 -7.87 15.76 36.48
C ILE A 466 -7.40 14.74 37.52
N GLU A 467 -6.67 15.17 38.54
CA GLU A 467 -6.18 14.29 39.62
C GLU A 467 -7.33 13.64 40.39
N ARG A 468 -8.37 14.39 40.74
CA ARG A 468 -9.57 13.83 41.39
C ARG A 468 -10.28 12.79 40.51
N ARG A 469 -10.41 13.06 39.20
CA ARG A 469 -11.00 12.10 38.25
C ARG A 469 -10.14 10.85 38.09
N MET A 470 -8.81 10.99 38.09
CA MET A 470 -7.90 9.85 38.04
C MET A 470 -8.03 8.99 39.30
N TYR A 471 -8.08 9.59 40.49
CA TYR A 471 -8.26 8.88 41.75
C TYR A 471 -9.59 8.11 41.79
N GLU A 472 -10.69 8.71 41.35
CA GLU A 472 -11.99 8.03 41.24
C GLU A 472 -11.97 6.88 40.23
N GLN A 473 -11.25 7.04 39.11
CA GLN A 473 -11.07 5.98 38.12
C GLN A 473 -10.23 4.82 38.65
N GLU A 474 -9.14 5.09 39.37
CA GLU A 474 -8.32 4.06 40.00
C GLU A 474 -9.12 3.26 41.02
N LYS A 475 -9.93 3.92 41.85
CA LYS A 475 -10.82 3.25 42.80
C LYS A 475 -11.82 2.33 42.10
N ARG A 476 -12.46 2.82 41.02
CA ARG A 476 -13.37 1.99 40.20
C ARG A 476 -12.67 0.84 39.51
N LEU A 477 -11.40 1.01 39.11
CA LEU A 477 -10.61 -0.06 38.50
C LEU A 477 -10.33 -1.16 39.54
N GLN A 478 -9.91 -0.79 40.75
CA GLN A 478 -9.67 -1.73 41.85
C GLN A 478 -10.94 -2.51 42.23
N GLU A 479 -12.11 -1.84 42.29
CA GLU A 479 -13.40 -2.49 42.53
C GLU A 479 -13.77 -3.49 41.42
N LYS A 480 -13.51 -3.13 40.15
CA LYS A 480 -13.73 -4.04 39.02
C LYS A 480 -12.77 -5.21 39.00
N ASP A 481 -11.49 -5.00 39.30
CA ASP A 481 -10.48 -6.06 39.38
C ASP A 481 -10.80 -7.06 40.49
N ALA A 482 -11.28 -6.57 41.65
CA ALA A 482 -11.78 -7.43 42.72
C ALA A 482 -12.97 -8.30 42.26
N LYS A 483 -13.91 -7.70 41.52
CA LYS A 483 -15.08 -8.40 40.98
C LYS A 483 -14.72 -9.41 39.88
N ILE A 484 -13.73 -9.10 39.05
CA ILE A 484 -13.21 -10.02 38.03
C ILE A 484 -12.58 -11.25 38.70
N LYS A 485 -11.72 -11.05 39.71
CA LYS A 485 -11.13 -12.16 40.48
C LYS A 485 -12.20 -13.05 41.13
N GLU A 486 -13.27 -12.45 41.64
CA GLU A 486 -14.40 -13.21 42.22
C GLU A 486 -15.14 -14.03 41.15
N LEU A 487 -15.40 -13.45 39.97
CA LEU A 487 -16.07 -14.14 38.87
C LEU A 487 -15.21 -15.26 38.27
N GLU A 488 -13.92 -15.04 38.07
CA GLU A 488 -12.96 -16.05 37.62
C GLU A 488 -12.91 -17.23 38.59
N ARG A 489 -12.92 -16.94 39.90
CA ARG A 489 -12.98 -17.97 40.94
C ARG A 489 -14.27 -18.77 40.87
N ARG A 490 -15.43 -18.12 40.76
CA ARG A 490 -16.72 -18.82 40.62
C ARG A 490 -16.77 -19.70 39.37
N ALA A 491 -16.25 -19.20 38.24
CA ALA A 491 -16.17 -19.96 37.01
C ALA A 491 -15.25 -21.19 37.14
N LEU A 492 -14.13 -21.06 37.85
CA LEU A 492 -13.23 -22.18 38.15
C LEU A 492 -13.89 -23.21 39.08
N GLN A 493 -14.66 -22.78 40.08
CA GLN A 493 -15.41 -23.69 40.95
C GLN A 493 -16.48 -24.47 40.17
N MET A 494 -17.27 -23.79 39.34
CA MET A 494 -18.29 -24.45 38.50
C MET A 494 -17.65 -25.47 37.55
N LYS A 495 -16.50 -25.13 36.96
CA LYS A 495 -15.77 -26.04 36.07
C LYS A 495 -15.21 -27.25 36.82
N LEU A 496 -14.63 -27.04 38.00
CA LEU A 496 -14.16 -28.13 38.86
C LEU A 496 -15.31 -29.08 39.23
N GLU A 497 -16.46 -28.55 39.61
CA GLU A 497 -17.65 -29.37 39.92
C GLU A 497 -18.15 -30.15 38.71
N GLN A 498 -18.15 -29.53 37.52
CA GLN A 498 -18.51 -30.21 36.29
C GLN A 498 -17.55 -31.36 35.96
N ASP A 499 -16.24 -31.11 36.03
CA ASP A 499 -15.21 -32.12 35.75
C ASP A 499 -15.27 -33.28 36.76
N VAL A 500 -15.46 -32.98 38.06
CA VAL A 500 -15.66 -33.99 39.11
C VAL A 500 -16.94 -34.81 38.85
N ASN A 501 -18.06 -34.15 38.54
CA ASN A 501 -19.32 -34.86 38.27
C ASN A 501 -19.22 -35.77 37.05
N ASN A 502 -18.49 -35.34 36.00
CA ASN A 502 -18.26 -36.16 34.81
C ASN A 502 -17.42 -37.41 35.14
N LEU A 503 -16.32 -37.25 35.89
CA LEU A 503 -15.46 -38.37 36.30
C LEU A 503 -16.19 -39.34 37.23
N VAL A 504 -17.00 -38.82 38.16
CA VAL A 504 -17.83 -39.64 39.06
C VAL A 504 -18.87 -40.41 38.25
N GLY A 505 -19.52 -39.77 37.28
CA GLY A 505 -20.48 -40.41 36.38
C GLY A 505 -19.87 -41.58 35.61
N GLN A 506 -18.74 -41.34 34.93
CA GLN A 506 -18.03 -42.36 34.15
C GLN A 506 -17.59 -43.56 35.01
N ASN A 507 -17.05 -43.30 36.21
CA ASN A 507 -16.59 -44.39 37.08
C ASN A 507 -17.74 -45.16 37.73
N LEU A 508 -18.86 -44.50 38.05
CA LEU A 508 -20.04 -45.20 38.54
C LEU A 508 -20.67 -46.10 37.46
N GLU A 509 -20.62 -45.69 36.19
CA GLU A 509 -21.02 -46.56 35.06
C GLU A 509 -20.08 -47.76 34.92
N MET A 510 -18.76 -47.55 34.95
CA MET A 510 -17.78 -48.65 34.91
C MET A 510 -17.95 -49.63 36.09
N LEU A 511 -18.15 -49.14 37.31
CA LEU A 511 -18.36 -49.99 38.49
C LEU A 511 -19.67 -50.79 38.40
N LYS A 512 -20.70 -50.23 37.75
CA LYS A 512 -21.94 -50.94 37.46
C LYS A 512 -21.73 -52.03 36.41
N ASP A 513 -20.99 -51.75 35.34
CA ASP A 513 -20.70 -52.72 34.27
C ASP A 513 -19.82 -53.89 34.77
N MET A 514 -19.02 -53.65 35.82
CA MET A 514 -18.20 -54.66 36.48
C MET A 514 -18.92 -55.42 37.61
N ASN A 515 -20.24 -55.22 37.81
CA ASN A 515 -21.07 -55.80 38.88
C ASN A 515 -20.59 -55.49 40.31
N TYR A 516 -19.95 -54.34 40.55
CA TYR A 516 -19.53 -53.91 41.89
C TYR A 516 -20.60 -53.10 42.66
N ILE A 517 -21.68 -52.69 42.00
CA ILE A 517 -22.77 -51.89 42.60
C ILE A 517 -24.12 -52.51 42.20
N GLU A 518 -24.84 -53.10 43.15
CA GLU A 518 -26.14 -53.74 42.90
C GLU A 518 -27.31 -52.93 43.47
N LYS A 519 -27.11 -52.21 44.59
CA LYS A 519 -28.16 -51.44 45.26
C LYS A 519 -28.00 -49.93 45.05
N ASN A 520 -29.14 -49.23 44.90
CA ASN A 520 -29.16 -47.76 44.77
C ASN A 520 -28.54 -47.04 45.98
N SER A 521 -28.57 -47.63 47.17
CA SER A 521 -27.92 -47.09 48.38
C SER A 521 -26.39 -47.10 48.29
N GLU A 522 -25.80 -48.13 47.68
CA GLU A 522 -24.34 -48.26 47.49
C GLU A 522 -23.85 -47.25 46.44
N LYS A 523 -24.65 -47.04 45.38
CA LYS A 523 -24.39 -46.02 44.36
C LYS A 523 -24.29 -44.61 44.94
N ILE A 524 -25.16 -44.26 45.89
CA ILE A 524 -25.18 -42.93 46.52
C ILE A 524 -23.95 -42.76 47.43
N MET A 525 -23.60 -43.78 48.20
CA MET A 525 -22.42 -43.76 49.08
C MET A 525 -21.13 -43.64 48.26
N MET A 526 -20.94 -44.47 47.23
CA MET A 526 -19.76 -44.41 46.36
C MET A 526 -19.68 -43.10 45.55
N SER A 527 -20.81 -42.54 45.12
CA SER A 527 -20.85 -41.23 44.44
C SER A 527 -20.27 -40.12 45.32
N LYS A 528 -20.58 -40.15 46.63
CA LYS A 528 -20.08 -39.16 47.58
C LYS A 528 -18.57 -39.32 47.80
N GLU A 529 -18.10 -40.54 48.02
CA GLU A 529 -16.67 -40.82 48.22
C GLU A 529 -15.81 -40.48 46.99
N LEU A 530 -16.29 -40.83 45.78
CA LEU A 530 -15.60 -40.50 44.54
C LEU A 530 -15.55 -38.99 44.29
N LYS A 531 -16.62 -38.25 44.63
CA LYS A 531 -16.63 -36.77 44.52
C LYS A 531 -15.53 -36.15 45.38
N ASP A 532 -15.41 -36.58 46.62
CA ASP A 532 -14.42 -36.05 47.56
C ASP A 532 -12.99 -36.42 47.13
N LEU A 533 -12.79 -37.66 46.66
CA LEU A 533 -11.51 -38.13 46.14
C LEU A 533 -11.06 -37.36 44.89
N TYR A 534 -11.92 -37.24 43.87
CA TYR A 534 -11.57 -36.54 42.63
C TYR A 534 -11.37 -35.05 42.84
N LYS A 535 -12.18 -34.42 43.71
CA LYS A 535 -12.00 -33.01 44.07
C LYS A 535 -10.64 -32.78 44.73
N GLY A 536 -10.22 -33.67 45.64
CA GLY A 536 -8.89 -33.63 46.25
C GLY A 536 -7.75 -33.85 45.25
N LEU A 537 -7.91 -34.81 44.34
CA LEU A 537 -6.90 -35.13 43.32
C LEU A 537 -6.67 -33.99 42.33
N ILE A 538 -7.75 -33.43 41.77
CA ILE A 538 -7.68 -32.36 40.76
C ILE A 538 -7.07 -31.09 41.36
N THR A 539 -7.47 -30.73 42.59
CA THR A 539 -6.95 -29.53 43.28
C THR A 539 -5.47 -29.66 43.67
N ASN A 540 -4.95 -30.88 43.86
CA ASN A 540 -3.54 -31.13 44.17
C ASN A 540 -2.65 -31.18 42.90
N VAL A 541 -3.14 -31.82 41.84
CA VAL A 541 -2.34 -32.10 40.64
C VAL A 541 -2.29 -30.90 39.69
N ASP A 542 -3.41 -30.23 39.46
CA ASP A 542 -3.49 -29.13 38.49
C ASP A 542 -3.19 -27.78 39.18
N PRO A 543 -2.10 -27.07 38.79
CA PRO A 543 -1.74 -25.77 39.34
C PRO A 543 -2.88 -24.75 39.28
N LYS A 544 -3.78 -24.87 38.31
CA LYS A 544 -4.90 -23.96 38.08
C LYS A 544 -5.93 -23.95 39.20
N TYR A 545 -6.08 -25.06 39.93
CA TYR A 545 -7.08 -25.20 40.99
C TYR A 545 -6.48 -25.13 42.41
N ARG A 546 -5.16 -24.95 42.57
CA ARG A 546 -4.50 -24.89 43.89
C ARG A 546 -4.99 -23.75 44.77
N HIS A 547 -5.28 -22.59 44.16
CA HIS A 547 -5.79 -21.41 44.86
C HIS A 547 -7.20 -21.61 45.47
N LEU A 548 -7.93 -22.65 45.08
CA LEU A 548 -9.20 -23.02 45.70
C LEU A 548 -9.02 -23.82 47.01
N LYS A 549 -7.80 -24.30 47.30
CA LYS A 549 -7.46 -25.08 48.48
C LYS A 549 -7.04 -24.21 49.67
N GLU A 550 -6.34 -23.10 49.41
CA GLU A 550 -5.74 -22.23 50.43
C GLU A 550 -6.79 -21.60 51.37
N GLU A 551 -7.99 -21.28 50.88
CA GLU A 551 -9.04 -20.63 51.69
C GLU A 551 -9.92 -21.58 52.54
N LYS A 552 -9.84 -22.91 52.37
CA LYS A 552 -10.59 -23.80 53.30
C LYS A 552 -10.01 -23.73 54.72
N ASN A 553 -8.71 -23.48 54.84
CA ASN A 553 -8.02 -23.35 56.12
C ASN A 553 -8.21 -21.97 56.77
N ASP A 554 -8.51 -20.92 56.00
CA ASP A 554 -8.73 -19.56 56.54
C ASP A 554 -10.18 -19.31 57.01
N LYS A 555 -11.12 -20.21 56.67
CA LYS A 555 -12.51 -20.16 57.18
C LYS A 555 -12.74 -21.07 58.40
N GLU A 556 -11.77 -21.90 58.76
CA GLU A 556 -11.80 -22.78 59.93
C GLU A 556 -10.91 -22.27 61.10
N ASN A 557 -10.25 -21.12 60.95
CA ASN A 557 -9.46 -20.46 62.01
C ASN A 557 -10.09 -19.16 62.50
#